data_AF-A0A1Q6DSQ4-F1
#
_entry.id   AF-A0A1Q6DSQ4-F1
#
_cell.length_a   1.000
_cell.length_b   1.000
_cell.length_c   1.000
_cell.angle_alpha   90.00
_cell.angle_beta   90.00
_cell.angle_gamma   90.00
#
_symmetry.space_group_name_H-M   'P 1'
#
loop_
_entity.id
_entity.type
_entity.pdbx_description
1 polymer ?
#
loop_
_entity_poly.entity_id
_entity_poly.type
_entity_poly.pdbx_seq_one_letter_code
_entity_poly.pdbx_strand_id
1 'polypeptide(L)'
;MKDSKKEEEKQGAIAALHQVTKQKNPKTPLVAAGDNYASFEIKDFIDYYQKNNSSLIAAYNIPRDEANQYGILELKSNKVVDFVEKPNKPPSTLAGIAYYVFRQNELDLLNKYIKEDNNPESPGYFIEWLLQHQHLRAYKFSGDWFDIGTPKGYLRANKTILNQKNHTKNTKTQNSELENVYAQNSEIKNSKLKNCIIINSTIKNSRLKNIITDKVNLDKKKERNYQILSKK
;
A
#
# COMPACT_ATOMS: atom_id res chain seq x y z
N MET A 1 -17.67 14.00 -10.57
CA MET A 1 -17.05 13.89 -9.23
C MET A 1 -17.08 15.29 -8.63
N LYS A 2 -17.58 15.46 -7.39
CA LYS A 2 -17.18 16.66 -6.64
C LYS A 2 -15.73 16.40 -6.23
N ASP A 3 -14.82 17.24 -6.68
CA ASP A 3 -13.43 17.17 -6.26
C ASP A 3 -13.38 17.44 -4.76
N SER A 4 -13.17 16.39 -3.96
CA SER A 4 -12.89 16.52 -2.53
C SER A 4 -11.47 17.08 -2.39
N LYS A 5 -11.36 18.34 -1.94
CA LYS A 5 -10.08 19.04 -1.81
C LYS A 5 -9.44 18.82 -0.44
N LYS A 6 -10.16 18.20 0.51
CA LYS A 6 -9.70 17.90 1.87
C LYS A 6 -9.99 16.44 2.25
N GLU A 7 -9.13 15.85 3.06
CA GLU A 7 -9.26 14.47 3.59
C GLU A 7 -10.60 14.26 4.30
N GLU A 8 -11.05 15.28 5.03
CA GLU A 8 -12.30 15.35 5.80
C GLU A 8 -13.58 15.31 4.94
N GLU A 9 -13.47 15.54 3.63
CA GLU A 9 -14.59 15.48 2.67
C GLU A 9 -14.74 14.09 2.03
N LYS A 10 -13.82 13.15 2.32
CA LYS A 10 -13.86 11.79 1.78
C LYS A 10 -14.86 10.96 2.58
N GLN A 11 -15.77 10.29 1.89
CA GLN A 11 -16.85 9.50 2.51
C GLN A 11 -16.38 8.11 3.03
N GLY A 12 -15.07 7.85 3.08
CA GLY A 12 -14.48 6.53 3.34
C GLY A 12 -14.34 5.65 2.08
N ALA A 13 -13.43 4.67 2.13
CA ALA A 13 -13.10 3.82 0.97
C ALA A 13 -14.29 2.99 0.48
N ILE A 14 -15.13 2.50 1.39
CA ILE A 14 -16.30 1.67 1.04
C ILE A 14 -17.44 2.52 0.47
N ALA A 15 -17.64 3.75 0.95
CA ALA A 15 -18.61 4.65 0.32
C ALA A 15 -18.18 5.02 -1.10
N ALA A 16 -16.88 5.27 -1.32
CA ALA A 16 -16.34 5.51 -2.65
C ALA A 16 -16.55 4.30 -3.57
N LEU A 17 -16.27 3.08 -3.09
CA LEU A 17 -16.53 1.85 -3.82
C LEU A 17 -18.01 1.71 -4.19
N HIS A 18 -18.92 1.91 -3.23
CA HIS A 18 -20.37 1.88 -3.45
C HIS A 18 -20.84 2.91 -4.50
N GLN A 19 -20.28 4.12 -4.48
CA GLN A 19 -20.60 5.15 -5.46
C GLN A 19 -20.16 4.73 -6.87
N VAL A 20 -18.93 4.22 -7.01
CA VAL A 20 -18.39 3.78 -8.29
C VAL A 20 -19.15 2.58 -8.82
N THR A 21 -19.50 1.61 -7.98
CA THR A 21 -20.25 0.41 -8.40
C THR A 21 -21.66 0.77 -8.85
N LYS A 22 -22.34 1.72 -8.19
CA LYS A 22 -23.63 2.25 -8.68
C LYS A 22 -23.54 2.94 -10.03
N GLN A 23 -22.47 3.70 -10.28
CA GLN A 23 -22.30 4.45 -11.53
C GLN A 23 -21.87 3.57 -12.71
N LYS A 24 -20.97 2.61 -12.46
CA LYS A 24 -20.35 1.79 -13.50
C LYS A 24 -20.99 0.42 -13.66
N ASN A 25 -21.74 -0.03 -12.66
CA ASN A 25 -22.37 -1.34 -12.59
C ASN A 25 -21.46 -2.51 -13.04
N PRO A 26 -20.24 -2.64 -12.48
CA PRO A 26 -19.33 -3.71 -12.86
C PRO A 26 -19.84 -5.05 -12.33
N LYS A 27 -19.75 -6.12 -13.14
CA LYS A 27 -20.18 -7.47 -12.71
C LYS A 27 -19.18 -8.15 -11.77
N THR A 28 -17.89 -8.02 -12.06
CA THR A 28 -16.80 -8.66 -11.31
C THR A 28 -15.56 -7.77 -11.32
N PRO A 29 -15.52 -6.70 -10.52
CA PRO A 29 -14.37 -5.82 -10.46
C PRO A 29 -13.21 -6.45 -9.67
N LEU A 30 -12.00 -6.23 -10.16
CA LEU A 30 -10.80 -6.21 -9.33
C LEU A 30 -10.75 -4.87 -8.61
N VAL A 31 -10.66 -4.90 -7.28
CA VAL A 31 -10.50 -3.72 -6.43
C VAL A 31 -9.15 -3.81 -5.76
N ALA A 32 -8.34 -2.76 -5.86
CA ALA A 32 -7.03 -2.69 -5.23
C ALA A 32 -6.85 -1.32 -4.57
N ALA A 33 -6.31 -1.30 -3.34
CA ALA A 33 -5.87 -0.06 -2.72
C ALA A 33 -4.59 0.45 -3.41
N GLY A 34 -4.59 1.72 -3.82
CA GLY A 34 -3.53 2.28 -4.66
C GLY A 34 -2.19 2.52 -3.98
N ASP A 35 -2.14 2.37 -2.66
CA ASP A 35 -0.98 2.50 -1.77
C ASP A 35 -0.37 1.15 -1.40
N ASN A 36 -0.71 0.09 -2.11
CA ASN A 36 -0.15 -1.24 -1.91
C ASN A 36 0.76 -1.62 -3.07
N TYR A 37 1.96 -2.10 -2.74
CA TYR A 37 2.81 -2.84 -3.65
C TYR A 37 2.72 -4.32 -3.30
N ALA A 38 2.44 -5.18 -4.28
CA ALA A 38 2.49 -6.62 -4.14
C ALA A 38 3.19 -7.23 -5.36
N SER A 39 4.07 -8.21 -5.13
CA SER A 39 4.90 -8.80 -6.18
C SER A 39 4.27 -10.00 -6.90
N PHE A 40 3.00 -10.34 -6.61
CA PHE A 40 2.32 -11.42 -7.31
C PHE A 40 1.77 -10.93 -8.66
N GLU A 41 1.67 -11.85 -9.62
CA GLU A 41 1.08 -11.55 -10.92
C GLU A 41 -0.45 -11.44 -10.79
N ILE A 42 -1.02 -10.31 -11.21
CA ILE A 42 -2.48 -10.11 -11.19
C ILE A 42 -3.19 -11.22 -11.99
N LYS A 43 -2.56 -11.74 -13.04
CA LYS A 43 -3.09 -12.85 -13.81
C LYS A 43 -3.32 -14.09 -12.94
N ASP A 44 -2.36 -14.46 -12.08
CA ASP A 44 -2.49 -15.64 -11.22
C ASP A 44 -3.61 -15.47 -10.19
N PHE A 45 -3.79 -14.25 -9.69
CA PHE A 45 -4.90 -13.91 -8.79
C PHE A 45 -6.27 -14.05 -9.48
N ILE A 46 -6.39 -13.58 -10.72
CA ILE A 46 -7.63 -13.71 -11.52
C ILE A 46 -7.88 -15.16 -11.94
N ASP A 47 -6.85 -15.89 -12.38
CA ASP A 47 -6.96 -17.31 -12.72
C ASP A 47 -7.42 -18.14 -11.51
N TYR A 48 -6.90 -17.81 -10.32
CA TYR A 48 -7.36 -18.43 -9.08
C TYR A 48 -8.83 -18.15 -8.81
N TYR A 49 -9.29 -16.91 -9.00
CA TYR A 49 -10.72 -16.58 -8.92
C TYR A 49 -11.55 -17.42 -9.90
N GLN A 50 -11.15 -17.48 -11.17
CA GLN A 50 -11.88 -18.21 -12.23
C GLN A 50 -12.02 -19.70 -11.91
N LYS A 51 -10.95 -20.33 -11.41
CA LYS A 51 -10.97 -21.75 -11.01
C LYS A 51 -11.89 -22.03 -9.83
N ASN A 52 -12.09 -21.06 -8.94
CA ASN A 52 -12.77 -21.25 -7.66
C ASN A 52 -14.19 -20.64 -7.61
N ASN A 53 -14.53 -19.77 -8.56
CA ASN A 53 -15.82 -19.09 -8.73
C ASN A 53 -16.40 -18.47 -7.44
N SER A 54 -15.55 -17.82 -6.65
CA SER A 54 -15.89 -17.24 -5.35
C SER A 54 -15.08 -15.97 -5.13
N SER A 55 -15.70 -14.98 -4.50
CA SER A 55 -15.03 -13.71 -4.16
C SER A 55 -13.74 -13.96 -3.40
N LEU A 56 -12.74 -13.17 -3.73
CA LEU A 56 -11.35 -13.45 -3.40
C LEU A 56 -10.73 -12.26 -2.70
N ILE A 57 -9.98 -12.51 -1.63
CA ILE A 57 -9.09 -11.55 -0.99
C ILE A 57 -7.64 -12.04 -1.14
N ALA A 58 -6.72 -11.16 -1.55
CA ALA A 58 -5.30 -11.50 -1.50
C ALA A 58 -4.78 -11.39 -0.06
N ALA A 59 -3.97 -12.37 0.34
CA ALA A 59 -3.52 -12.53 1.71
C ALA A 59 -2.01 -12.76 1.79
N TYR A 60 -1.37 -12.14 2.78
CA TYR A 60 0.08 -12.17 2.96
C TYR A 60 0.45 -12.42 4.43
N ASN A 61 1.51 -13.20 4.68
CA ASN A 61 2.00 -13.43 6.03
C ASN A 61 2.91 -12.29 6.47
N ILE A 62 2.58 -11.68 7.60
CA ILE A 62 3.32 -10.54 8.16
C ILE A 62 3.96 -10.89 9.51
N PRO A 63 4.96 -10.13 9.96
CA PRO A 63 5.46 -10.23 11.32
C PRO A 63 4.33 -10.08 12.35
N ARG A 64 4.35 -10.92 13.39
CA ARG A 64 3.27 -10.98 14.40
C ARG A 64 3.08 -9.65 15.15
N ASP A 65 4.16 -8.92 15.36
CA ASP A 65 4.18 -7.60 16.00
C ASP A 65 3.61 -6.48 15.12
N GLU A 66 3.48 -6.71 13.81
CA GLU A 66 2.81 -5.79 12.89
C GLU A 66 1.31 -6.11 12.71
N ALA A 67 0.83 -7.27 13.17
CA ALA A 67 -0.49 -7.80 12.81
C ALA A 67 -1.69 -7.02 13.35
N ASN A 68 -1.53 -6.24 14.43
CA ASN A 68 -2.60 -5.37 14.93
C ASN A 68 -2.88 -4.14 14.04
N GLN A 69 -2.04 -3.89 13.02
CA GLN A 69 -2.19 -2.74 12.12
C GLN A 69 -3.09 -3.01 10.91
N TYR A 70 -3.45 -4.29 10.67
CA TYR A 70 -4.14 -4.72 9.45
C TYR A 70 -5.36 -5.58 9.76
N GLY A 71 -6.17 -5.85 8.74
CA GLY A 71 -7.23 -6.85 8.81
C GLY A 71 -6.66 -8.26 8.72
N ILE A 72 -6.90 -9.07 9.76
CA ILE A 72 -6.30 -10.38 9.92
C ILE A 72 -7.32 -11.48 9.66
N LEU A 73 -6.92 -12.43 8.81
CA LEU A 73 -7.71 -13.56 8.33
C LEU A 73 -7.42 -14.82 9.14
N GLU A 74 -8.44 -15.62 9.42
CA GLU A 74 -8.28 -17.06 9.67
C GLU A 74 -8.84 -17.88 8.52
N LEU A 75 -8.13 -18.95 8.16
CA LEU A 75 -8.51 -19.80 7.03
C LEU A 75 -8.78 -21.24 7.46
N LYS A 76 -9.81 -21.84 6.87
CA LYS A 76 -9.96 -23.29 6.76
C LYS A 76 -9.66 -23.71 5.32
N SER A 77 -8.49 -24.29 5.11
CA SER A 77 -7.87 -24.49 3.79
C SER A 77 -7.66 -23.14 3.07
N ASN A 78 -8.57 -22.77 2.16
CA ASN A 78 -8.54 -21.50 1.43
C ASN A 78 -9.82 -20.67 1.63
N LYS A 79 -10.76 -21.14 2.46
CA LYS A 79 -11.95 -20.38 2.83
C LYS A 79 -11.62 -19.47 4.00
N VAL A 80 -12.04 -18.22 3.91
CA VAL A 80 -11.97 -17.29 5.03
C VAL A 80 -13.07 -17.67 6.02
N VAL A 81 -12.68 -18.04 7.24
CA VAL A 81 -13.62 -18.42 8.31
C VAL A 81 -13.77 -17.35 9.37
N ASP A 82 -12.77 -16.49 9.50
CA ASP A 82 -12.83 -15.30 10.34
C ASP A 82 -12.00 -14.17 9.71
N PHE A 83 -12.40 -12.93 9.98
CA PHE A 83 -11.66 -11.72 9.64
C PHE A 83 -11.93 -10.67 10.70
N VAL A 84 -10.86 -10.11 11.26
CA VAL A 84 -10.98 -9.02 12.25
C VAL A 84 -10.15 -7.84 11.77
N GLU A 85 -10.77 -6.67 11.64
CA GLU A 85 -10.06 -5.44 11.28
C GLU A 85 -9.25 -4.91 12.48
N LYS A 86 -7.93 -4.81 12.32
CA LYS A 86 -6.99 -4.22 13.30
C LYS A 86 -7.16 -4.76 14.73
N PRO A 87 -7.07 -6.09 14.92
CA PRO A 87 -7.34 -6.72 16.21
C PRO A 87 -6.27 -6.37 17.25
N ASN A 88 -6.70 -6.06 18.48
CA ASN A 88 -5.78 -5.92 19.62
C ASN A 88 -4.99 -7.22 19.91
N LYS A 89 -5.64 -8.38 19.69
CA LYS A 89 -5.02 -9.71 19.79
C LYS A 89 -5.22 -10.45 18.47
N PRO A 90 -4.25 -10.36 17.53
CA PRO A 90 -4.38 -10.98 16.22
C PRO A 90 -4.57 -12.50 16.32
N PRO A 91 -5.60 -13.08 15.67
CA PRO A 91 -5.81 -14.53 15.70
C PRO A 91 -4.74 -15.28 14.89
N SER A 92 -4.22 -14.65 13.83
CA SER A 92 -3.15 -15.20 12.98
C SER A 92 -2.14 -14.11 12.58
N THR A 93 -1.23 -14.44 11.65
CA THR A 93 -0.31 -13.50 10.99
C THR A 93 -0.71 -13.21 9.54
N LEU A 94 -1.88 -13.68 9.10
CA LEU A 94 -2.29 -13.60 7.72
C LEU A 94 -3.12 -12.33 7.49
N ALA A 95 -2.51 -11.31 6.90
CA ALA A 95 -3.17 -10.04 6.61
C ALA A 95 -3.86 -10.06 5.24
N GLY A 96 -5.05 -9.45 5.17
CA GLY A 96 -5.71 -9.12 3.91
C GLY A 96 -5.15 -7.81 3.36
N ILE A 97 -4.60 -7.82 2.14
CA ILE A 97 -3.79 -6.70 1.61
C ILE A 97 -4.55 -5.75 0.67
N ALA A 98 -5.86 -5.63 0.86
CA ALA A 98 -6.75 -4.76 0.09
C ALA A 98 -6.76 -4.98 -1.44
N TYR A 99 -6.45 -6.20 -1.90
CA TYR A 99 -6.76 -6.69 -3.24
C TYR A 99 -7.95 -7.65 -3.17
N TYR A 100 -9.00 -7.33 -3.91
CA TYR A 100 -10.25 -8.08 -3.91
C TYR A 100 -10.74 -8.36 -5.32
N VAL A 101 -11.37 -9.52 -5.50
CA VAL A 101 -12.29 -9.76 -6.61
C VAL A 101 -13.66 -9.99 -6.01
N PHE A 102 -14.60 -9.08 -6.27
CA PHE A 102 -15.99 -9.20 -5.81
C PHE A 102 -16.88 -9.69 -6.96
N ARG A 103 -17.92 -10.47 -6.64
CA ARG A 103 -18.99 -10.77 -7.60
C ARG A 103 -20.17 -9.83 -7.34
N GLN A 104 -21.14 -9.85 -8.24
CA GLN A 104 -22.35 -9.03 -8.14
C GLN A 104 -23.03 -9.15 -6.78
N ASN A 105 -23.16 -10.36 -6.24
CA ASN A 105 -23.81 -10.60 -4.95
C ASN A 105 -23.17 -9.82 -3.80
N GLU A 106 -21.84 -9.73 -3.76
CA GLU A 106 -21.11 -8.97 -2.75
C GLU A 106 -21.25 -7.45 -2.99
N LEU A 107 -21.28 -7.02 -4.25
CA LEU A 107 -21.50 -5.62 -4.59
C LEU A 107 -22.90 -5.12 -4.22
N ASP A 108 -23.92 -5.97 -4.38
CA ASP A 108 -25.31 -5.66 -4.04
C ASP A 108 -25.48 -5.41 -2.53
N LEU A 109 -24.59 -6.00 -1.71
CA LEU A 109 -24.57 -5.82 -0.27
C LEU A 109 -23.94 -4.50 0.18
N LEU A 110 -23.22 -3.77 -0.68
CA LEU A 110 -22.65 -2.46 -0.33
C LEU A 110 -23.76 -1.47 0.08
N ASN A 111 -24.90 -1.47 -0.63
CA ASN A 111 -26.01 -0.59 -0.29
C ASN A 111 -26.66 -0.96 1.05
N LYS A 112 -26.70 -2.26 1.39
CA LYS A 112 -27.18 -2.73 2.70
C LYS A 112 -26.23 -2.28 3.80
N TYR A 113 -24.92 -2.52 3.63
CA TYR A 113 -23.87 -2.13 4.57
C TYR A 113 -23.94 -0.64 4.95
N ILE A 114 -24.07 0.24 3.94
CA ILE A 114 -24.16 1.69 4.15
C ILE A 114 -25.47 2.09 4.83
N LYS A 115 -26.60 1.45 4.52
CA LYS A 115 -27.90 1.75 5.14
C LYS A 115 -27.98 1.34 6.62
N GLU A 116 -27.18 0.36 7.02
CA GLU A 116 -27.07 -0.09 8.40
C GLU A 116 -26.14 0.79 9.26
N ASP A 117 -25.66 1.91 8.73
CA ASP A 117 -24.77 2.86 9.43
C ASP A 117 -23.43 2.23 9.89
N ASN A 118 -22.97 1.21 9.16
CA ASN A 118 -21.66 0.60 9.41
C ASN A 118 -20.51 1.54 8.97
N ASN A 119 -19.32 1.32 9.53
CA ASN A 119 -18.14 2.16 9.27
C ASN A 119 -17.66 2.08 7.80
N PRO A 120 -17.75 3.16 7.00
CA PRO A 120 -17.38 3.13 5.58
C PRO A 120 -15.89 3.41 5.30
N GLU A 121 -15.08 3.66 6.33
CA GLU A 121 -13.70 4.16 6.18
C GLU A 121 -12.75 3.14 5.58
N SER A 122 -12.70 1.94 6.17
CA SER A 122 -11.77 0.88 5.78
C SER A 122 -12.50 -0.26 5.07
N PRO A 123 -11.93 -0.83 4.00
CA PRO A 123 -12.44 -2.06 3.41
C PRO A 123 -12.53 -3.23 4.39
N GLY A 124 -11.67 -3.29 5.41
CA GLY A 124 -11.66 -4.38 6.37
C GLY A 124 -12.95 -4.52 7.17
N TYR A 125 -13.53 -3.42 7.64
CA TYR A 125 -14.82 -3.46 8.34
C TYR A 125 -15.95 -4.01 7.46
N PHE A 126 -15.92 -3.69 6.16
CA PHE A 126 -16.87 -4.28 5.22
C PHE A 126 -16.62 -5.78 5.03
N ILE A 127 -15.37 -6.24 4.93
CA ILE A 127 -15.05 -7.67 4.83
C ILE A 127 -15.52 -8.45 6.06
N GLU A 128 -15.28 -7.92 7.26
CA GLU A 128 -15.73 -8.49 8.53
C GLU A 128 -17.25 -8.68 8.55
N TRP A 129 -18.01 -7.63 8.21
CA TRP A 129 -19.47 -7.70 8.09
C TRP A 129 -19.94 -8.60 6.93
N LEU A 130 -19.23 -8.60 5.81
CA LEU A 130 -19.58 -9.36 4.61
C LEU A 130 -19.49 -10.87 4.85
N LEU A 131 -18.55 -11.33 5.70
CA LEU A 131 -18.42 -12.75 6.04
C LEU A 131 -19.64 -13.31 6.78
N GLN A 132 -20.46 -12.47 7.40
CA GLN A 132 -21.75 -12.87 7.98
C GLN A 132 -22.83 -13.15 6.93
N HIS A 133 -22.60 -12.73 5.68
CA HIS A 133 -23.58 -12.75 4.59
C HIS A 133 -23.13 -13.56 3.38
N GLN A 134 -21.82 -13.66 3.14
CA GLN A 134 -21.22 -14.27 1.95
C GLN A 134 -19.94 -15.02 2.33
N HIS A 135 -19.52 -15.92 1.44
CA HIS A 135 -18.28 -16.67 1.61
C HIS A 135 -17.16 -16.08 0.74
N LEU A 136 -16.00 -15.85 1.36
CA LEU A 136 -14.79 -15.43 0.68
C LEU A 136 -13.74 -16.54 0.71
N ARG A 137 -12.90 -16.55 -0.33
CA ARG A 137 -11.66 -17.32 -0.36
C ARG A 137 -10.47 -16.39 -0.25
N ALA A 138 -9.35 -16.91 0.25
CA ALA A 138 -8.09 -16.20 0.27
C ALA A 138 -7.13 -16.75 -0.79
N TYR A 139 -6.55 -15.86 -1.58
CA TYR A 139 -5.37 -16.14 -2.39
C TYR A 139 -4.14 -15.78 -1.58
N LYS A 140 -3.47 -16.81 -1.04
CA LYS A 140 -2.20 -16.65 -0.35
C LYS A 140 -1.08 -16.64 -1.38
N PHE A 141 -0.21 -15.65 -1.33
CA PHE A 141 0.97 -15.59 -2.18
C PHE A 141 2.26 -15.49 -1.37
N SER A 142 3.36 -15.80 -2.04
CA SER A 142 4.72 -15.59 -1.58
C SER A 142 5.37 -14.49 -2.40
N GLY A 143 6.33 -13.79 -1.81
CA GLY A 143 7.03 -12.66 -2.45
C GLY A 143 7.04 -11.46 -1.53
N ASP A 144 7.00 -10.27 -2.12
CA ASP A 144 7.06 -9.01 -1.41
C ASP A 144 5.70 -8.32 -1.40
N TRP A 145 5.35 -7.79 -0.23
CA TRP A 145 4.25 -6.87 -0.05
C TRP A 145 4.70 -5.69 0.79
N PHE A 146 4.33 -4.49 0.37
CA PHE A 146 4.55 -3.26 1.11
C PHE A 146 3.30 -2.38 1.06
N ASP A 147 2.82 -2.01 2.24
CA ASP A 147 2.02 -0.80 2.40
C ASP A 147 2.95 0.40 2.20
N ILE A 148 2.79 1.10 1.08
CA ILE A 148 3.58 2.27 0.69
C ILE A 148 2.84 3.59 0.97
N GLY A 149 1.74 3.55 1.73
CA GLY A 149 0.98 4.73 2.15
C GLY A 149 1.72 5.58 3.18
N THR A 150 2.66 4.98 3.93
CA THR A 150 3.49 5.70 4.90
C THR A 150 4.90 5.97 4.37
N PRO A 151 5.57 7.06 4.78
CA PRO A 151 6.98 7.28 4.44
C PRO A 151 7.86 6.08 4.81
N LYS A 152 7.68 5.49 6.00
CA LYS A 152 8.45 4.31 6.43
C LYS A 152 8.22 3.12 5.51
N GLY A 153 6.97 2.84 5.13
CA GLY A 153 6.60 1.76 4.23
C GLY A 153 7.17 1.93 2.83
N TYR A 154 7.03 3.14 2.26
CA TYR A 154 7.61 3.50 0.97
C TYR A 154 9.15 3.33 0.96
N LEU A 155 9.82 3.79 2.01
CA LEU A 155 11.27 3.64 2.18
C LEU A 155 11.69 2.17 2.28
N ARG A 156 10.93 1.36 3.03
CA ARG A 156 11.14 -0.09 3.14
C ARG A 156 11.01 -0.76 1.77
N ALA A 157 9.96 -0.44 1.02
CA ALA A 157 9.72 -0.96 -0.32
C ALA A 157 10.89 -0.63 -1.26
N ASN A 158 11.29 0.64 -1.34
CA ASN A 158 12.42 1.07 -2.17
C ASN A 158 13.71 0.35 -1.79
N LYS A 159 13.99 0.24 -0.48
CA LYS A 159 15.15 -0.49 0.01
C LYS A 159 15.10 -1.95 -0.45
N THR A 160 13.98 -2.63 -0.32
CA THR A 160 13.92 -4.05 -0.72
C THR A 160 14.05 -4.20 -2.24
N ILE A 161 13.32 -3.39 -3.02
CA ILE A 161 13.23 -3.49 -4.48
C ILE A 161 14.55 -3.10 -5.17
N LEU A 162 15.25 -2.07 -4.69
CA LEU A 162 16.47 -1.56 -5.34
C LEU A 162 17.70 -2.48 -5.15
N ASN A 163 17.56 -3.57 -4.38
CA ASN A 163 18.63 -4.47 -3.95
C ASN A 163 19.76 -3.75 -3.18
N GLN A 164 20.44 -4.45 -2.25
CA GLN A 164 21.44 -3.82 -1.37
C GLN A 164 22.60 -3.11 -2.10
N LYS A 165 22.84 -3.43 -3.38
CA LYS A 165 23.91 -2.84 -4.20
C LYS A 165 23.79 -1.32 -4.36
N ASN A 166 22.58 -0.78 -4.35
CA ASN A 166 22.34 0.66 -4.53
C ASN A 166 22.10 1.39 -3.20
N HIS A 167 22.46 0.76 -2.08
CA HIS A 167 22.36 1.39 -0.77
C HIS A 167 23.73 1.76 -0.24
N THR A 168 23.83 2.98 0.24
CA THR A 168 25.04 3.49 0.85
C THR A 168 24.72 4.16 2.18
N LYS A 169 25.61 3.97 3.15
CA LYS A 169 25.49 4.57 4.48
C LYS A 169 26.84 5.08 4.97
N ASN A 170 26.84 6.25 5.61
CA ASN A 170 28.04 6.86 6.18
C ASN A 170 29.14 7.13 5.13
N THR A 171 28.78 7.56 3.92
CA THR A 171 29.74 7.77 2.83
C THR A 171 29.97 9.24 2.51
N LYS A 172 31.14 9.52 1.93
CA LYS A 172 31.43 10.79 1.27
C LYS A 172 31.57 10.54 -0.22
N THR A 173 30.75 11.20 -1.02
CA THR A 173 30.68 11.02 -2.48
C THR A 173 30.86 12.37 -3.16
N GLN A 174 31.70 12.44 -4.18
CA GLN A 174 31.94 13.67 -4.93
C GLN A 174 32.09 13.42 -6.42
N ASN A 175 31.71 14.39 -7.25
CA ASN A 175 31.89 14.36 -8.70
C ASN A 175 31.31 13.08 -9.34
N SER A 176 30.14 12.63 -8.89
CA SER A 176 29.54 11.35 -9.29
C SER A 176 28.14 11.53 -9.88
N GLU A 177 27.69 10.54 -10.66
CA GLU A 177 26.30 10.40 -11.07
C GLU A 177 25.66 9.26 -10.29
N LEU A 178 24.59 9.55 -9.56
CA LEU A 178 23.86 8.61 -8.72
C LEU A 178 22.45 8.45 -9.29
N GLU A 179 22.08 7.22 -9.64
CA GLU A 179 20.73 6.88 -10.12
C GLU A 179 20.17 5.71 -9.32
N ASN A 180 18.92 5.85 -8.85
CA ASN A 180 18.23 4.82 -8.05
C ASN A 180 18.98 4.44 -6.76
N VAL A 181 19.58 5.43 -6.09
CA VAL A 181 20.38 5.22 -4.87
C VAL A 181 19.59 5.58 -3.62
N TYR A 182 19.67 4.71 -2.61
CA TYR A 182 19.30 5.06 -1.23
C TYR A 182 20.57 5.41 -0.45
N ALA A 183 20.69 6.65 0.02
CA ALA A 183 21.82 7.11 0.83
C ALA A 183 21.37 7.58 2.22
N GLN A 184 22.08 7.14 3.26
CA GLN A 184 21.81 7.57 4.64
C GLN A 184 23.08 8.03 5.33
N ASN A 185 23.02 9.13 6.10
CA ASN A 185 24.18 9.66 6.83
C ASN A 185 25.38 10.00 5.93
N SER A 186 25.12 10.46 4.70
CA SER A 186 26.16 10.67 3.69
C SER A 186 26.39 12.15 3.37
N GLU A 187 27.57 12.46 2.86
CA GLU A 187 27.93 13.77 2.32
C GLU A 187 28.12 13.65 0.80
N ILE A 188 27.34 14.39 0.02
CA ILE A 188 27.35 14.33 -1.45
C ILE A 188 27.69 15.71 -2.01
N LYS A 189 28.71 15.81 -2.87
CA LYS A 189 29.19 17.09 -3.43
C LYS A 189 29.37 17.03 -4.94
N ASN A 190 29.06 18.12 -5.63
CA ASN A 190 29.38 18.26 -7.06
C ASN A 190 28.85 17.10 -7.94
N SER A 191 27.71 16.52 -7.58
CA SER A 191 27.17 15.29 -8.18
C SER A 191 25.85 15.53 -8.92
N LYS A 192 25.41 14.57 -9.73
CA LYS A 192 24.05 14.53 -10.28
C LYS A 192 23.31 13.37 -9.63
N LEU A 193 22.11 13.64 -9.11
CA LEU A 193 21.27 12.63 -8.48
C LEU A 193 19.97 12.51 -9.25
N LYS A 194 19.54 11.28 -9.52
CA LYS A 194 18.28 10.96 -10.18
C LYS A 194 17.58 9.80 -9.47
N ASN A 195 16.28 9.94 -9.18
CA ASN A 195 15.48 8.88 -8.54
C ASN A 195 16.11 8.35 -7.23
N CYS A 196 16.72 9.23 -6.44
CA CYS A 196 17.40 8.84 -5.21
C CYS A 196 16.56 9.17 -3.98
N ILE A 197 16.81 8.42 -2.91
CA ILE A 197 16.29 8.68 -1.57
C ILE A 197 17.47 9.01 -0.68
N ILE A 198 17.48 10.21 -0.10
CA ILE A 198 18.60 10.72 0.69
C ILE A 198 18.12 11.11 2.09
N ILE A 199 18.66 10.48 3.12
CA ILE A 199 18.21 10.65 4.52
C ILE A 199 19.36 11.07 5.44
N ASN A 200 19.13 12.01 6.34
CA ASN A 200 20.07 12.48 7.36
C ASN A 200 21.46 12.82 6.78
N SER A 201 21.50 13.54 5.66
CA SER A 201 22.68 13.69 4.82
C SER A 201 22.92 15.16 4.47
N THR A 202 24.07 15.47 3.87
CA THR A 202 24.36 16.80 3.33
C THR A 202 24.57 16.69 1.82
N ILE A 203 23.92 17.57 1.04
CA ILE A 203 24.16 17.67 -0.40
C ILE A 203 24.59 19.09 -0.75
N LYS A 204 25.73 19.24 -1.42
CA LYS A 204 26.27 20.53 -1.86
C LYS A 204 26.53 20.54 -3.36
N ASN A 205 26.29 21.67 -4.00
CA ASN A 205 26.65 21.93 -5.42
C ASN A 205 26.23 20.80 -6.39
N SER A 206 25.07 20.18 -6.18
CA SER A 206 24.65 18.99 -6.93
C SER A 206 23.30 19.21 -7.63
N ARG A 207 23.09 18.56 -8.77
CA ARG A 207 21.84 18.64 -9.55
C ARG A 207 20.89 17.52 -9.13
N LEU A 208 19.61 17.84 -8.91
CA LEU A 208 18.64 16.93 -8.30
C LEU A 208 17.44 16.72 -9.21
N LYS A 209 17.12 15.46 -9.53
CA LYS A 209 15.90 15.10 -10.28
C LYS A 209 15.18 13.93 -9.59
N ASN A 210 13.91 14.12 -9.24
CA ASN A 210 13.07 13.10 -8.59
C ASN A 210 13.71 12.56 -7.30
N ILE A 211 14.06 13.48 -6.39
CA ILE A 211 14.74 13.11 -5.14
C ILE A 211 13.76 13.19 -3.97
N ILE A 212 13.79 12.18 -3.12
CA ILE A 212 13.06 12.15 -1.86
C ILE A 212 14.09 12.39 -0.75
N THR A 213 13.82 13.38 0.10
CA THR A 213 14.74 13.80 1.16
C THR A 213 14.09 13.81 2.54
N ASP A 214 14.83 13.42 3.56
CA ASP A 214 14.46 13.62 4.97
C ASP A 214 15.68 14.05 5.79
N LYS A 215 15.54 15.11 6.59
CA LYS A 215 16.64 15.70 7.40
C LYS A 215 17.93 15.93 6.58
N VAL A 216 17.79 16.50 5.38
CA VAL A 216 18.94 16.77 4.50
C VAL A 216 19.30 18.25 4.54
N ASN A 217 20.59 18.55 4.72
CA ASN A 217 21.11 19.90 4.53
C ASN A 217 21.44 20.11 3.04
N LEU A 218 20.64 20.95 2.35
CA LEU A 218 20.78 21.27 0.93
C LEU A 218 21.28 22.71 0.76
N ASP A 219 22.39 22.91 0.03
CA ASP A 219 22.79 24.27 -0.36
C ASP A 219 21.77 24.87 -1.33
N LYS A 220 21.24 26.06 -1.00
CA LYS A 220 20.05 26.71 -1.61
C LYS A 220 20.13 27.11 -3.11
N LYS A 221 21.03 26.55 -3.92
CA LYS A 221 21.18 26.94 -5.33
C LYS A 221 20.69 25.87 -6.30
N LYS A 222 19.53 26.19 -6.89
CA LYS A 222 18.98 25.74 -8.19
C LYS A 222 18.64 24.25 -8.30
N GLU A 223 17.40 23.88 -7.97
CA GLU A 223 16.42 23.24 -8.87
C GLU A 223 15.15 22.75 -8.13
N ARG A 224 14.02 22.77 -8.83
CA ARG A 224 12.63 22.72 -8.32
C ARG A 224 11.99 21.31 -8.23
N ASN A 225 12.75 20.23 -8.08
CA ASN A 225 12.20 18.86 -8.22
C ASN A 225 12.63 17.88 -7.10
N TYR A 226 12.45 18.25 -5.83
CA TYR A 226 12.60 17.32 -4.70
C TYR A 226 11.41 17.38 -3.75
N GLN A 227 11.05 16.24 -3.15
CA GLN A 227 10.04 16.15 -2.10
C GLN A 227 10.73 15.97 -0.74
N ILE A 228 10.22 16.67 0.28
CA ILE A 228 10.69 16.59 1.67
C ILE A 228 9.65 15.77 2.44
N LEU A 229 10.05 14.64 3.02
CA LEU A 229 9.15 13.75 3.78
C LEU A 229 8.76 14.35 5.14
N SER A 230 9.59 15.21 5.72
CA SER A 230 9.32 15.92 6.97
C SER A 230 9.10 17.41 6.73
N LYS A 231 7.93 17.79 6.19
CA LYS A 231 7.42 19.13 6.50
C LYS A 231 6.80 19.05 7.89
N LYS A 232 7.44 19.70 8.87
CA LYS A 232 6.77 20.13 10.09
C LYS A 232 5.62 21.07 9.73
#